data_AF-E9GMZ2-F1
#
_entry.id   AF-E9GMZ2-F1
#
_cell.length_a   1.000
_cell.length_b   1.000
_cell.length_c   1.000
_cell.angle_alpha   90.00
_cell.angle_beta   90.00
_cell.angle_gamma   90.00
#
_symmetry.space_group_name_H-M   'P 1'
#
loop_
_entity.id
_entity.type
_entity.pdbx_description
1 polymer ?
#
loop_
_entity_poly.entity_id
_entity_poly.type
_entity_poly.pdbx_seq_one_letter_code
_entity_poly.pdbx_strand_id
1 'polypeptide(L)'
;MVVFIYVYTGVLTALLAVPNYVPIINTLDELATSSTIKPVTIKSTAVDDIMLNAKNGTYKLIGDTFRKFPNETLVANTLVGVQRAVEGKYGFLEPRMSLLSLMENDRKEQNSCRVTLAKQTFYPRAFAYLLPKKSPFKDAFDRQILLLQQYGFIIHFQTKIVLQSNRCLLLKKKVRSRPPIFTLNHVSSSFVILVFGFAVSFLCFVFENMWNFIDYLYDL
;
A
#
# COMPACT_ATOMS: atom_id res chain seq x y z
N MET A 1 -22.49 -8.22 35.12
CA MET A 1 -21.78 -7.03 34.59
C MET A 1 -20.28 -7.24 34.43
N VAL A 2 -19.58 -7.73 35.45
CA VAL A 2 -18.10 -7.90 35.44
C VAL A 2 -17.59 -8.73 34.26
N VAL A 3 -18.28 -9.82 33.90
CA VAL A 3 -17.90 -10.68 32.77
C VAL A 3 -17.92 -9.92 31.43
N PHE A 4 -18.92 -9.06 31.20
CA PHE A 4 -19.01 -8.27 29.97
C PHE A 4 -17.87 -7.25 29.84
N ILE A 5 -17.45 -6.65 30.94
CA ILE A 5 -16.33 -5.70 30.96
C ILE A 5 -15.03 -6.41 30.56
N TYR A 6 -14.77 -7.60 31.12
CA TYR A 6 -13.58 -8.37 30.76
C TYR A 6 -13.60 -8.88 29.32
N VAL A 7 -14.75 -9.28 28.80
CA VAL A 7 -14.89 -9.65 27.39
C VAL A 7 -14.63 -8.44 26.48
N TYR A 8 -15.18 -7.28 26.81
CA TYR A 8 -14.97 -6.05 26.04
C TYR A 8 -13.49 -5.61 26.04
N THR A 9 -12.83 -5.59 27.20
CA THR A 9 -11.41 -5.23 27.29
C THR A 9 -10.52 -6.26 26.58
N GLY A 10 -10.85 -7.55 26.68
CA GLY A 10 -10.16 -8.62 25.94
C GLY A 10 -10.25 -8.48 24.42
N VAL A 11 -11.45 -8.21 23.88
CA VAL A 11 -11.63 -8.01 22.44
C VAL A 11 -10.95 -6.72 21.96
N LEU A 12 -11.07 -5.63 22.72
CA LEU A 12 -10.46 -4.34 22.39
C LEU A 12 -8.93 -4.44 22.38
N THR A 13 -8.34 -5.08 23.39
CA THR A 13 -6.89 -5.31 23.46
C THR A 13 -6.38 -6.17 22.30
N ALA A 14 -7.12 -7.23 21.93
CA ALA A 14 -6.79 -8.05 20.78
C ALA A 14 -6.82 -7.26 19.46
N LEU A 15 -7.85 -6.41 19.28
CA LEU A 15 -7.99 -5.56 18.10
C LEU A 15 -6.86 -4.53 17.98
N LEU A 16 -6.48 -3.90 19.10
CA LEU A 16 -5.42 -2.89 19.14
C LEU A 16 -4.02 -3.49 19.04
N ALA A 17 -3.83 -4.75 19.45
CA ALA A 17 -2.54 -5.42 19.39
C ALA A 17 -2.09 -5.73 17.95
N VAL A 18 -3.03 -5.91 17.03
CA VAL A 18 -2.74 -6.26 15.63
C VAL A 18 -3.22 -5.13 14.72
N PRO A 19 -2.34 -4.18 14.34
CA PRO A 19 -2.70 -3.21 13.33
C PRO A 19 -2.94 -3.96 11.99
N ASN A 20 -4.19 -3.95 11.53
CA ASN A 20 -4.57 -4.53 10.25
C ASN A 20 -4.23 -3.57 9.12
N TYR A 21 -3.02 -3.68 8.57
CA TYR A 21 -2.68 -3.05 7.31
C TYR A 21 -3.20 -3.93 6.17
N VAL A 22 -4.44 -3.69 5.74
CA VAL A 22 -4.96 -4.33 4.52
C VAL A 22 -4.43 -3.55 3.32
N PRO A 23 -3.59 -4.15 2.46
CA PRO A 23 -3.17 -3.49 1.23
C PRO A 23 -4.39 -3.20 0.35
N ILE A 24 -4.45 -1.99 -0.21
CA ILE A 24 -5.60 -1.50 -0.99
C ILE A 24 -5.81 -2.35 -2.26
N ILE A 25 -4.72 -2.85 -2.85
CA ILE A 25 -4.72 -3.71 -4.04
C ILE A 25 -3.69 -4.81 -3.85
N ASN A 26 -4.11 -6.06 -4.05
CA ASN A 26 -3.24 -7.24 -3.99
C ASN A 26 -3.01 -7.90 -5.33
N THR A 27 -4.01 -7.82 -6.21
CA THR A 27 -4.01 -8.52 -7.50
C THR A 27 -4.04 -7.55 -8.67
N LEU A 28 -3.57 -8.03 -9.83
CA LEU A 28 -3.64 -7.24 -11.05
C LEU A 28 -5.09 -7.01 -11.50
N ASP A 29 -5.98 -7.97 -11.21
CA ASP A 29 -7.40 -7.91 -11.55
C ASP A 29 -8.10 -6.78 -10.79
N GLU A 30 -7.86 -6.70 -9.48
CA GLU A 30 -8.33 -5.59 -8.64
C GLU A 30 -7.85 -4.24 -9.17
N LEU A 31 -6.59 -4.14 -9.61
CA LEU A 31 -6.05 -2.91 -10.19
C LEU A 31 -6.73 -2.54 -11.51
N ALA A 32 -7.04 -3.52 -12.35
CA ALA A 32 -7.68 -3.28 -13.64
C ALA A 32 -9.14 -2.83 -13.51
N THR A 33 -9.84 -3.30 -12.48
CA THR A 33 -11.25 -2.94 -12.23
C THR A 33 -11.43 -1.74 -11.30
N SER A 34 -10.36 -1.33 -10.60
CA SER A 34 -10.44 -0.25 -9.62
C SER A 34 -10.74 1.10 -10.29
N SER A 35 -11.73 1.80 -9.78
CA SER A 35 -12.02 3.20 -10.15
C SER A 35 -11.17 4.20 -9.36
N THR A 36 -10.61 3.77 -8.23
CA THR A 36 -9.88 4.66 -7.33
C THR A 36 -8.41 4.76 -7.69
N ILE A 37 -7.79 3.66 -8.14
CA ILE A 37 -6.36 3.60 -8.45
C ILE A 37 -6.18 3.24 -9.92
N LYS A 38 -5.52 4.12 -10.67
CA LYS A 38 -5.22 3.88 -12.09
C LYS A 38 -3.86 3.19 -12.25
N PRO A 39 -3.69 2.24 -13.18
CA PRO A 39 -2.38 1.68 -13.49
C PRO A 39 -1.49 2.72 -14.20
N VAL A 40 -0.18 2.69 -13.91
CA VAL A 40 0.84 3.54 -14.54
C VAL A 40 2.05 2.67 -14.88
N THR A 41 2.67 2.93 -16.04
CA THR A 41 3.94 2.29 -16.42
C THR A 41 4.80 3.25 -17.23
N ILE A 42 6.03 2.87 -17.52
CA ILE A 42 6.96 3.68 -18.31
C ILE A 42 6.69 3.46 -19.80
N LYS A 43 6.71 4.54 -20.57
CA LYS A 43 6.54 4.50 -22.02
C LYS A 43 7.68 3.72 -22.69
N SER A 44 7.34 2.97 -23.75
CA SER A 44 8.27 2.20 -24.57
C SER A 44 9.02 1.12 -23.78
N THR A 45 8.32 0.43 -22.89
CA THR A 45 8.87 -0.66 -22.09
C THR A 45 8.29 -2.02 -22.47
N ALA A 46 8.88 -3.07 -21.93
CA ALA A 46 8.31 -4.41 -22.04
C ALA A 46 6.89 -4.50 -21.46
N VAL A 47 6.54 -3.65 -20.50
CA VAL A 47 5.26 -3.71 -19.80
C VAL A 47 4.16 -3.00 -20.60
N ASP A 48 4.43 -1.80 -21.12
CA ASP A 48 3.42 -1.06 -21.89
C ASP A 48 3.05 -1.79 -23.19
N ASP A 49 4.03 -2.32 -23.92
CA ASP A 49 3.81 -3.07 -25.16
C ASP A 49 2.94 -4.32 -24.93
N ILE A 50 3.17 -5.06 -23.84
CA ILE A 50 2.34 -6.22 -23.48
C ILE A 50 0.90 -5.80 -23.20
N MET A 51 0.71 -4.75 -22.39
CA MET A 51 -0.63 -4.30 -22.01
C MET A 51 -1.38 -3.75 -23.21
N LEU A 52 -0.70 -2.99 -24.08
CA LEU A 52 -1.29 -2.40 -25.28
C LEU A 52 -1.63 -3.46 -26.34
N ASN A 53 -0.86 -4.54 -26.47
CA ASN A 53 -1.09 -5.60 -27.44
C ASN A 53 -1.98 -6.74 -26.92
N ALA A 54 -2.33 -6.74 -25.64
CA ALA A 54 -3.18 -7.76 -25.05
C ALA A 54 -4.60 -7.75 -25.66
N LYS A 55 -5.07 -8.92 -26.10
CA LYS A 55 -6.36 -9.05 -26.79
C LYS A 55 -7.53 -9.34 -25.83
N ASN A 56 -7.27 -10.06 -24.74
CA ASN A 56 -8.27 -10.56 -23.79
C ASN A 56 -7.77 -10.48 -22.33
N GLY A 57 -8.72 -10.45 -21.39
CA GLY A 57 -8.47 -10.53 -19.95
C GLY A 57 -8.03 -9.20 -19.32
N THR A 58 -7.46 -9.30 -18.12
CA THR A 58 -7.05 -8.17 -17.27
C THR A 58 -6.04 -7.24 -17.94
N TYR A 59 -5.10 -7.81 -18.70
CA TYR A 59 -4.09 -7.03 -19.42
C TYR A 59 -4.71 -6.10 -20.47
N LYS A 60 -5.81 -6.53 -21.11
CA LYS A 60 -6.56 -5.69 -22.05
C LYS A 60 -7.21 -4.51 -21.35
N LEU A 61 -7.84 -4.72 -20.19
CA LEU A 61 -8.47 -3.64 -19.42
C LEU A 61 -7.46 -2.56 -19.02
N ILE A 62 -6.26 -2.97 -18.62
CA ILE A 62 -5.15 -2.06 -18.33
C ILE A 62 -4.69 -1.35 -19.61
N GLY A 63 -4.52 -2.09 -20.72
CA GLY A 63 -4.18 -1.53 -22.02
C GLY A 63 -5.20 -0.51 -22.53
N ASP A 64 -6.50 -0.78 -22.35
CA ASP A 64 -7.59 0.13 -22.70
C ASP A 64 -7.53 1.41 -21.86
N THR A 65 -7.13 1.29 -20.58
CA THR A 65 -6.90 2.45 -19.71
C THR A 65 -5.71 3.28 -20.20
N PHE A 66 -4.64 2.62 -20.66
CA PHE A 66 -3.48 3.30 -21.24
C PHE A 66 -3.81 4.03 -22.56
N ARG A 67 -4.69 3.44 -23.37
CA ARG A 67 -5.19 4.07 -24.61
C ARG A 67 -6.09 5.27 -24.33
N LYS A 68 -6.90 5.22 -23.27
CA LYS A 68 -7.80 6.32 -22.88
C LYS A 68 -7.05 7.51 -22.28
N PHE A 69 -6.01 7.26 -21.48
CA PHE A 69 -5.29 8.31 -20.75
C PHE A 69 -3.77 8.24 -20.93
N PRO A 70 -3.25 8.34 -22.17
CA PRO A 70 -1.83 8.08 -22.44
C PRO A 70 -0.88 9.01 -21.67
N ASN A 71 -1.24 10.28 -21.46
CA ASN A 71 -0.39 11.25 -20.76
C ASN A 71 -0.34 11.02 -19.23
N GLU A 72 -1.39 10.43 -18.65
CA GLU A 72 -1.49 10.16 -17.21
C GLU A 72 -0.92 8.80 -16.83
N THR A 73 -1.06 7.79 -17.70
CA THR A 73 -0.68 6.42 -17.39
C THR A 73 0.68 6.02 -17.92
N LEU A 74 1.19 6.67 -18.98
CA LEU A 74 2.50 6.40 -19.54
C LEU A 74 3.47 7.50 -19.11
N VAL A 75 4.35 7.18 -18.17
CA VAL A 75 5.38 8.10 -17.67
C VAL A 75 6.67 8.00 -18.46
N ALA A 76 7.46 9.07 -18.50
CA ALA A 76 8.76 9.08 -19.16
C ALA A 76 9.85 8.33 -18.36
N ASN A 77 9.81 8.42 -17.03
CA ASN A 77 10.89 7.95 -16.17
C ASN A 77 10.35 7.20 -14.94
N THR A 78 11.18 6.32 -14.39
CA THR A 78 10.92 5.58 -13.13
C THR A 78 10.63 6.52 -11.96
N LEU A 79 11.40 7.60 -11.81
CA LEU A 79 11.24 8.58 -10.72
C LEU A 79 9.85 9.23 -10.72
N VAL A 80 9.36 9.61 -11.91
CA VAL A 80 8.02 10.18 -12.08
C VAL A 80 6.94 9.13 -11.77
N GLY A 81 7.19 7.86 -12.14
CA GLY A 81 6.31 6.75 -11.79
C GLY A 81 6.19 6.54 -10.28
N VAL A 82 7.32 6.57 -9.56
CA VAL A 82 7.34 6.46 -8.09
C VAL A 82 6.65 7.67 -7.46
N GLN A 83 6.93 8.89 -7.92
CA GLN A 83 6.30 10.09 -7.40
C GLN A 83 4.78 10.06 -7.59
N ARG A 84 4.29 9.62 -8.76
CA ARG A 84 2.85 9.42 -9.00
C ARG A 84 2.24 8.36 -8.08
N ALA A 85 2.97 7.29 -7.76
CA ALA A 85 2.50 6.27 -6.83
C ALA A 85 2.47 6.75 -5.37
N VAL A 86 3.33 7.71 -5.00
CA VAL A 86 3.36 8.31 -3.66
C VAL A 86 2.28 9.38 -3.49
N GLU A 87 2.21 10.33 -4.43
CA GLU A 87 1.35 11.51 -4.32
C GLU A 87 -0.08 11.22 -4.83
N GLY A 88 -0.21 10.27 -5.75
CA GLY A 88 -1.45 9.99 -6.46
C GLY A 88 -2.02 8.62 -6.18
N LYS A 89 -3.27 8.43 -6.62
CA LYS A 89 -3.94 7.13 -6.61
C LYS A 89 -3.52 6.34 -7.86
N TYR A 90 -2.24 5.99 -7.95
CA TYR A 90 -1.68 5.29 -9.08
C TYR A 90 -0.94 4.01 -8.67
N GLY A 91 -1.15 2.93 -9.41
CA GLY A 91 -0.44 1.66 -9.26
C GLY A 91 0.69 1.57 -10.28
N PHE A 92 1.94 1.70 -9.83
CA PHE A 92 3.10 1.66 -10.71
C PHE A 92 3.50 0.21 -11.06
N LEU A 93 3.48 -0.10 -12.36
CA LEU A 93 3.76 -1.41 -12.93
C LEU A 93 5.20 -1.45 -13.46
N GLU A 94 6.06 -2.19 -12.75
CA GLU A 94 7.48 -2.33 -13.08
C GLU A 94 8.01 -3.67 -12.53
N PRO A 95 9.12 -4.25 -13.04
CA PRO A 95 9.65 -5.50 -12.53
C PRO A 95 9.97 -5.45 -11.04
N ARG A 96 9.66 -6.55 -10.34
CA ARG A 96 9.80 -6.66 -8.87
C ARG A 96 11.16 -6.21 -8.35
N MET A 97 12.25 -6.60 -9.01
CA MET A 97 13.61 -6.25 -8.57
C MET A 97 13.87 -4.74 -8.68
N SER A 98 13.38 -4.09 -9.74
CA SER A 98 13.47 -2.64 -9.91
C SER A 98 12.62 -1.91 -8.87
N LEU A 99 11.40 -2.40 -8.58
CA LEU A 99 10.57 -1.83 -7.53
C LEU A 99 11.24 -1.91 -6.16
N LEU A 100 11.83 -3.05 -5.80
CA LEU A 100 12.54 -3.21 -4.54
C LEU A 100 13.69 -2.22 -4.37
N SER A 101 14.51 -2.02 -5.41
CA SER A 101 15.61 -1.06 -5.34
C SER A 101 15.11 0.38 -5.24
N LEU A 102 14.08 0.74 -6.01
CA LEU A 102 13.45 2.07 -5.96
C LEU A 102 12.84 2.35 -4.57
N MET A 103 12.15 1.36 -3.98
CA MET A 103 11.58 1.47 -2.63
C MET A 103 12.66 1.72 -1.57
N GLU A 104 13.78 1.00 -1.63
CA GLU A 104 14.86 1.18 -0.67
C GLU A 104 15.58 2.53 -0.86
N ASN A 105 15.70 3.01 -2.10
CA ASN A 105 16.27 4.33 -2.40
C ASN A 105 15.36 5.46 -1.90
N ASP A 106 14.06 5.44 -2.22
CA ASP A 106 13.09 6.44 -1.73
C ASP A 106 13.10 6.53 -0.20
N ARG A 107 13.18 5.37 0.45
CA ARG A 107 13.22 5.31 1.90
C ARG A 107 14.54 5.79 2.49
N LYS A 108 15.68 5.63 1.83
CA LYS A 108 16.95 6.23 2.28
C LYS A 108 16.89 7.77 2.22
N GLU A 109 16.20 8.31 1.23
CA GLU A 109 16.03 9.77 1.08
C GLU A 109 15.01 10.34 2.07
N GLN A 110 13.86 9.68 2.22
CA GLN A 110 12.71 10.20 2.99
C GLN A 110 12.62 9.66 4.42
N ASN A 111 13.50 8.74 4.81
CA ASN A 111 13.51 8.01 6.10
C ASN A 111 12.18 7.31 6.48
N SER A 112 11.25 7.16 5.53
CA SER A 112 9.92 6.59 5.73
C SER A 112 9.55 5.64 4.59
N CYS A 113 8.69 4.65 4.86
CA CYS A 113 8.18 3.72 3.84
C CYS A 113 6.83 4.25 3.34
N ARG A 114 6.83 4.93 2.19
CA ARG A 114 5.62 5.58 1.63
C ARG A 114 4.88 4.73 0.60
N VAL A 115 5.57 3.78 0.00
CA VAL A 115 5.05 2.87 -1.03
C VAL A 115 5.04 1.43 -0.51
N THR A 116 4.12 0.63 -1.05
CA THR A 116 4.01 -0.80 -0.75
C THR A 116 4.01 -1.62 -2.04
N LEU A 117 4.50 -2.85 -1.95
CA LEU A 117 4.54 -3.77 -3.08
C LEU A 117 3.33 -4.71 -3.02
N ALA A 118 2.61 -4.82 -4.14
CA ALA A 118 1.54 -5.80 -4.29
C ALA A 118 2.10 -7.24 -4.14
N LYS A 119 1.31 -8.12 -3.53
CA LYS A 119 1.74 -9.50 -3.24
C LYS A 119 1.92 -10.33 -4.52
N GLN A 120 1.04 -10.15 -5.50
CA GLN A 120 1.05 -10.91 -6.74
C GLN A 120 2.03 -10.31 -7.75
N THR A 121 2.96 -11.12 -8.23
CA THR A 121 3.69 -10.81 -9.46
C THR A 121 2.90 -11.34 -10.64
N PHE A 122 2.75 -10.51 -11.66
CA PHE A 122 2.21 -10.94 -12.94
C PHE A 122 3.37 -11.13 -13.90
N TYR A 123 3.27 -12.18 -14.74
CA TYR A 123 4.15 -12.40 -15.86
C TYR A 123 5.65 -12.64 -15.53
N PRO A 124 6.06 -13.90 -15.26
CA PRO A 124 7.47 -14.22 -15.05
C PRO A 124 8.24 -14.10 -16.37
N ARG A 125 9.19 -13.16 -16.45
CA ARG A 125 10.20 -13.12 -17.53
C ARG A 125 11.62 -13.16 -17.00
N ALA A 126 12.46 -13.84 -17.75
CA ALA A 126 13.90 -13.78 -17.59
C ALA A 126 14.45 -12.53 -18.28
N PHE A 127 15.48 -11.93 -17.67
CA PHE A 127 16.30 -10.93 -18.33
C PHE A 127 17.35 -11.64 -19.19
N ALA A 128 17.62 -11.12 -20.37
CA ALA A 128 18.62 -11.64 -21.29
C ALA A 128 19.51 -10.51 -21.80
N TYR A 129 20.77 -10.84 -22.08
CA TYR A 129 21.69 -9.92 -22.75
C TYR A 129 21.46 -9.99 -24.26
N LEU A 130 21.37 -8.82 -24.88
CA LEU A 130 21.18 -8.71 -26.32
C LEU A 130 22.54 -8.62 -27.01
N LEU A 131 22.78 -9.52 -27.95
CA LEU A 131 23.97 -9.53 -28.79
C LEU A 131 23.57 -9.33 -30.26
N PRO A 132 24.42 -8.71 -31.10
CA PRO A 132 24.17 -8.62 -32.54
C PRO A 132 23.93 -10.00 -33.16
N LYS A 133 23.08 -10.04 -34.19
CA LYS A 133 22.82 -11.29 -34.93
C LYS A 133 24.14 -11.87 -35.46
N LYS A 134 24.33 -13.17 -35.26
CA LYS A 134 25.56 -13.92 -35.64
C LYS A 134 26.85 -13.44 -34.94
N SER A 135 26.74 -12.85 -33.74
CA SER A 135 27.92 -12.54 -32.94
C SER A 135 28.70 -13.81 -32.57
N PRO A 136 30.03 -13.86 -32.76
CA PRO A 136 30.86 -15.00 -32.38
C PRO A 136 30.94 -15.19 -30.86
N PHE A 137 30.56 -14.18 -30.07
CA PHE A 137 30.63 -14.22 -28.62
C PHE A 137 29.40 -14.86 -27.96
N LYS A 138 28.35 -15.17 -28.73
CA LYS A 138 27.10 -15.70 -28.19
C LYS A 138 27.34 -16.93 -27.29
N ASP A 139 28.05 -17.92 -27.80
CA ASP A 139 28.25 -19.18 -27.08
C ASP A 139 29.12 -18.99 -25.83
N ALA A 140 30.11 -18.09 -25.91
CA ALA A 140 30.94 -17.73 -24.77
C ALA A 140 30.12 -17.05 -23.67
N PHE A 141 29.27 -16.07 -24.00
CA PHE A 141 28.40 -15.39 -23.05
C PHE A 141 27.38 -16.36 -22.44
N ASP A 142 26.70 -17.16 -23.26
CA ASP A 142 25.70 -18.12 -22.80
C ASP A 142 26.33 -19.11 -21.80
N ARG A 143 27.53 -19.62 -22.08
CA ARG A 143 28.26 -20.49 -21.15
C ARG A 143 28.60 -19.80 -19.83
N GLN A 144 29.12 -18.56 -19.87
CA GLN A 144 29.48 -17.84 -18.65
C GLN A 144 28.26 -17.49 -17.80
N ILE A 145 27.15 -17.09 -18.42
CA ILE A 145 25.90 -16.81 -17.71
C ILE A 145 25.36 -18.08 -17.04
N LEU A 146 25.40 -19.23 -17.73
CA LEU A 146 25.01 -20.52 -17.15
C LEU A 146 25.89 -20.89 -15.95
N LEU A 147 27.21 -20.68 -16.03
CA LEU A 147 28.11 -20.89 -14.90
C LEU A 147 27.74 -19.99 -13.71
N LEU A 148 27.50 -18.69 -13.94
CA LEU A 148 27.08 -17.76 -12.89
C LEU A 148 25.74 -18.16 -12.23
N GLN A 149 24.82 -18.73 -13.00
CA GLN A 149 23.57 -19.30 -12.47
C GLN A 149 23.84 -20.54 -11.62
N GLN A 150 24.67 -21.48 -12.10
CA GLN A 150 25.01 -22.71 -11.39
C GLN A 150 25.76 -22.45 -10.08
N TYR A 151 26.67 -21.48 -10.05
CA TYR A 151 27.36 -21.04 -8.84
C TYR A 151 26.45 -20.25 -7.89
N GLY A 152 25.21 -19.90 -8.30
CA GLY A 152 24.25 -19.21 -7.46
C GLY A 152 24.52 -17.72 -7.27
N PHE A 153 25.42 -17.10 -8.05
CA PHE A 153 25.74 -15.67 -7.92
C PHE A 153 24.51 -14.79 -8.14
N ILE A 154 23.68 -15.12 -9.13
CA ILE A 154 22.47 -14.35 -9.43
C ILE A 154 21.50 -14.37 -8.24
N ILE A 155 21.29 -15.55 -7.64
CA ILE A 155 20.44 -15.72 -6.46
C ILE A 155 21.01 -14.96 -5.26
N HIS A 156 22.34 -14.99 -5.08
CA HIS A 156 23.02 -14.25 -4.03
C HIS A 156 22.78 -12.73 -4.13
N PHE A 157 22.97 -12.15 -5.32
CA PHE A 157 22.73 -10.72 -5.54
C PHE A 157 21.27 -10.34 -5.38
N GLN A 158 20.34 -11.16 -5.90
CA GLN A 158 18.91 -10.94 -5.72
C GLN A 158 18.53 -10.96 -4.23
N THR A 159 19.03 -11.93 -3.49
CA THR A 159 18.79 -12.05 -2.04
C THR A 159 19.34 -10.83 -1.30
N LYS A 160 20.53 -10.35 -1.66
CA LYS A 160 21.11 -9.14 -1.07
C LYS A 160 20.22 -7.90 -1.26
N ILE A 161 19.68 -7.69 -2.47
CA ILE A 161 18.77 -6.58 -2.76
C ILE A 161 17.47 -6.71 -1.94
N VAL A 162 16.89 -7.92 -1.89
CA VAL A 162 15.68 -8.18 -1.10
C VAL A 162 15.94 -7.92 0.39
N LEU A 163 17.05 -8.41 0.93
CA LEU A 163 17.41 -8.23 2.34
C LEU A 163 17.58 -6.76 2.73
N GLN A 164 18.16 -5.94 1.85
CA GLN A 164 18.24 -4.50 2.06
C GLN A 164 16.85 -3.86 2.09
N SER A 165 16.00 -4.23 1.14
CA SER A 165 14.64 -3.70 0.96
C SER A 165 13.63 -4.24 1.98
N ASN A 166 13.98 -5.28 2.76
CA ASN A 166 13.08 -5.98 3.68
C ASN A 166 12.45 -5.08 4.75
N ARG A 167 13.05 -3.94 5.10
CA ARG A 167 12.49 -3.13 6.19
C ARG A 167 11.24 -2.33 5.80
N CYS A 168 10.95 -2.16 4.50
CA CYS A 168 9.68 -1.58 4.03
C CYS A 168 8.70 -2.62 3.49
N LEU A 169 9.15 -3.86 3.28
CA LEU A 169 8.23 -4.93 2.90
C LEU A 169 7.32 -5.25 4.09
N LEU A 170 6.02 -5.29 3.83
CA LEU A 170 4.99 -5.86 4.70
C LEU A 170 5.14 -7.39 4.80
N LEU A 171 6.37 -7.90 4.85
CA LEU A 171 6.64 -9.25 5.29
C LEU A 171 6.05 -9.36 6.69
N LYS A 172 5.29 -10.42 6.91
CA LYS A 172 4.76 -10.84 8.21
C LYS A 172 5.91 -10.99 9.21
N LYS A 173 6.49 -9.89 9.67
CA LYS A 173 7.33 -9.88 10.85
C LYS A 173 6.36 -10.33 11.93
N LYS A 174 6.66 -11.46 12.58
CA LYS A 174 6.07 -11.78 13.89
C LYS A 174 6.11 -10.46 14.64
N VAL A 175 4.95 -9.87 14.87
CA VAL A 175 4.82 -8.58 15.53
C VAL A 175 5.47 -8.81 16.89
N ARG A 176 6.74 -8.41 17.03
CA ARG A 176 7.35 -8.29 18.34
C ARG A 176 6.59 -7.13 18.92
N SER A 177 5.59 -7.48 19.73
CA SER A 177 4.64 -6.63 20.42
C SER A 177 5.38 -5.49 21.11
N ARG A 178 5.72 -4.44 20.36
CA ARG A 178 5.91 -3.13 20.95
C ARG A 178 4.50 -2.70 21.33
N PRO A 179 4.27 -2.30 22.59
CA PRO A 179 2.96 -1.83 23.00
C PRO A 179 2.56 -0.71 22.03
N PRO A 180 1.33 -0.73 21.48
CA PRO A 180 0.86 0.32 20.59
C PRO A 180 1.04 1.66 21.31
N ILE A 181 1.65 2.63 20.63
CA ILE A 181 1.78 3.99 21.16
C ILE A 181 0.39 4.60 21.07
N PHE A 182 -0.27 4.72 22.21
CA PHE A 182 -1.60 5.31 22.30
C PHE A 182 -1.50 6.82 22.03
N THR A 183 -1.87 7.23 20.83
CA THR A 183 -2.09 8.65 20.52
C THR A 183 -3.50 9.06 20.95
N LEU A 184 -3.67 10.32 21.35
CA LEU A 184 -4.96 10.89 21.81
C LEU A 184 -6.11 10.66 20.80
N ASN A 185 -5.80 10.54 19.51
CA ASN A 185 -6.78 10.24 18.46
C ASN A 185 -7.55 8.94 18.71
N HIS A 186 -6.93 7.92 19.32
CA HIS A 186 -7.62 6.65 19.58
C HIS A 186 -8.64 6.72 20.72
N VAL A 187 -8.58 7.74 21.59
CA VAL A 187 -9.45 7.90 22.76
C VAL A 187 -10.35 9.15 22.64
N SER A 188 -10.20 9.90 21.54
CA SER A 188 -10.93 11.15 21.30
C SER A 188 -12.46 10.98 21.38
N SER A 189 -13.00 9.85 20.90
CA SER A 189 -14.43 9.56 20.96
C SER A 189 -15.00 9.54 22.38
N SER A 190 -14.23 9.05 23.37
CA SER A 190 -14.67 9.02 24.77
C SER A 190 -14.83 10.42 25.36
N PHE A 191 -13.95 11.35 25.00
CA PHE A 191 -14.06 12.75 25.42
C PHE A 191 -15.27 13.44 24.81
N VAL A 192 -15.61 13.15 23.54
CA VAL A 192 -16.79 13.71 22.88
C VAL A 192 -18.08 13.29 23.58
N ILE A 193 -18.21 12.00 23.93
CA ILE A 193 -19.38 11.48 24.65
C ILE A 193 -19.53 12.15 26.02
N LEU A 194 -18.41 12.36 26.71
CA LEU A 194 -18.38 12.98 28.04
C LEU A 194 -18.83 14.46 27.98
N VAL A 195 -18.34 15.22 27.00
CA VAL A 195 -18.77 16.61 26.76
C VAL A 195 -20.26 16.66 26.39
N PHE A 196 -20.73 15.74 25.54
CA PHE A 196 -22.13 15.65 25.17
C PHE A 196 -23.03 15.35 26.39
N GLY A 197 -22.61 14.43 27.25
CA GLY A 197 -23.31 14.11 28.50
C GLY A 197 -23.43 15.32 29.43
N PHE A 198 -22.36 16.09 29.59
CA PHE A 198 -22.42 17.33 30.37
C PHE A 198 -23.35 18.37 29.75
N ALA A 199 -23.33 18.53 28.42
CA ALA A 199 -24.22 19.47 27.74
C ALA A 199 -25.70 19.11 27.94
N VAL A 200 -26.06 17.83 27.81
CA VAL A 200 -27.43 17.35 28.05
C VAL A 200 -27.84 17.54 29.51
N SER A 201 -26.97 17.19 30.45
CA SER A 201 -27.24 17.39 31.88
C SER A 201 -27.46 18.86 32.22
N PHE A 202 -26.66 19.75 31.64
CA PHE A 202 -26.79 21.19 31.83
C PHE A 202 -28.11 21.72 31.25
N LEU A 203 -28.49 21.25 30.06
CA LEU A 203 -29.77 21.61 29.45
C LEU A 203 -30.96 21.16 30.32
N CYS A 204 -30.97 19.91 30.80
CA CYS A 204 -32.02 19.43 31.70
C CYS A 204 -32.14 20.29 32.96
N PHE A 205 -31.01 20.65 33.58
CA PHE A 205 -31.00 21.52 34.75
C PHE A 205 -31.61 22.91 34.47
N VAL A 206 -31.28 23.51 33.33
CA VAL A 206 -31.88 24.79 32.90
C VAL A 206 -33.38 24.65 32.66
N PHE A 207 -33.82 23.57 32.00
CA PHE A 207 -35.25 23.31 31.77
C PHE A 207 -36.04 23.14 33.07
N GLU A 208 -35.53 22.37 34.03
CA GLU A 208 -36.18 22.19 35.34
C GLU A 208 -36.27 23.52 36.10
N ASN A 209 -35.22 24.33 36.07
CA ASN A 209 -35.23 25.64 36.74
C ASN A 209 -36.22 26.61 36.09
N MET A 210 -36.34 26.60 34.76
CA MET A 210 -37.34 27.40 34.04
C MET A 210 -38.77 26.95 34.34
N TRP A 211 -39.00 25.64 34.44
CA TRP A 211 -40.32 25.09 34.75
C TRP A 211 -40.76 25.45 36.17
N ASN A 212 -39.87 25.28 37.15
CA ASN A 212 -40.13 25.66 38.55
C ASN A 212 -40.37 27.17 38.70
N PHE A 213 -39.65 28.01 37.94
CA PHE A 213 -39.88 29.46 37.98
C PHE A 213 -41.24 29.86 37.40
N ILE A 214 -41.70 29.16 36.35
CA ILE A 214 -43.02 29.39 35.74
C ILE A 214 -44.14 28.94 36.69
N ASP A 215 -44.02 27.78 37.33
CA ASP A 215 -45.00 27.31 38.33
C ASP A 215 -45.09 28.28 39.52
N TYR A 216 -43.94 28.80 40.00
CA TYR A 216 -43.92 29.80 41.08
C TYR A 216 -44.60 31.14 40.69
N LEU A 217 -44.67 31.46 39.40
CA LEU A 217 -45.31 32.68 38.88
C LEU A 217 -46.81 32.47 38.61
N TYR A 218 -47.27 31.21 38.53
CA TYR A 218 -48.68 30.85 38.35
C TYR A 218 -49.42 30.67 39.69
N ASP A 219 -48.68 30.38 40.77
CA ASP A 219 -49.21 30.27 42.16
C ASP A 219 -49.27 31.62 42.91
N LEU A 220 -48.98 32.76 42.26
CA LEU A 220 -49.06 34.12 42.81
C LEU A 220 -50.23 34.91 42.20
#